data_AF-A0AA38T1I5-F1
#
_entry.id   AF-A0AA38T1I5-F1
#
_cell.length_a   1.000
_cell.length_b   1.000
_cell.length_c   1.000
_cell.angle_alpha   90.00
_cell.angle_beta   90.00
_cell.angle_gamma   90.00
#
_symmetry.space_group_name_H-M   'P 1'
#
loop_
_entity.id
_entity.type
_entity.pdbx_description
1 polymer ?
#
loop_
_entity_poly.entity_id
_entity_poly.type
_entity_poly.pdbx_seq_one_letter_code
_entity_poly.pdbx_strand_id
1 'polypeptide(L)'
;MVGIDPSIISHKLNVDPTFKPIKQKRRKFAPERNKVINDEVDNLLKTGKIREVKYPEWLANVVIVQKKNGKWRVCIDFTDRNKAYPKDPFPLPHIDAMVDATAGHELLTVRVKIHNRTTTDYNRKLIIISNNCPPLRKSEIEYYAMLVEVHHYNE
;
A
#
# COMPACT_ATOMS: atom_id res chain seq x y z
N MET A 1 -11.49 -12.36 5.10
CA MET A 1 -10.06 -12.26 5.42
C MET A 1 -9.98 -11.93 6.89
N VAL A 2 -9.51 -12.86 7.72
CA VAL A 2 -9.35 -12.59 9.16
C VAL A 2 -8.15 -11.64 9.30
N GLY A 3 -8.40 -10.42 9.75
CA GLY A 3 -7.33 -9.46 10.03
C GLY A 3 -6.49 -9.93 11.22
N ILE A 4 -5.42 -9.19 11.52
CA ILE A 4 -4.73 -9.35 12.80
C ILE A 4 -5.69 -8.84 13.88
N ASP A 5 -5.82 -9.56 14.99
CA ASP A 5 -6.69 -9.17 16.09
C ASP A 5 -6.30 -7.75 16.59
N PRO A 6 -7.25 -6.81 16.74
CA PRO A 6 -6.97 -5.47 17.23
C PRO A 6 -6.28 -5.42 18.60
N SER A 7 -6.39 -6.48 19.40
CA SER A 7 -5.69 -6.63 20.68
C SER A 7 -4.18 -6.84 20.52
N ILE A 8 -3.74 -7.44 19.40
CA ILE A 8 -2.32 -7.66 19.10
C ILE A 8 -1.68 -6.35 18.65
N ILE A 9 -2.28 -5.69 17.66
CA ILE A 9 -1.79 -4.40 17.16
C ILE A 9 -2.94 -3.62 16.53
N SER A 10 -3.01 -2.33 16.89
CA SER A 10 -3.97 -1.41 16.32
C SER A 10 -3.29 -0.10 15.99
N HIS A 11 -3.52 0.41 14.78
CA HIS A 11 -2.99 1.70 14.38
C HIS A 11 -3.83 2.80 15.02
N LYS A 12 -3.21 3.54 15.94
CA LYS A 12 -3.82 4.71 16.60
C LYS A 12 -3.33 5.98 15.92
N LEU A 13 -4.28 6.83 15.57
CA LEU A 13 -4.01 8.12 14.95
C LEU A 13 -3.87 9.18 16.06
N ASN A 14 -2.64 9.62 16.34
CA ASN A 14 -2.35 10.67 17.32
C ASN A 14 -2.49 12.05 16.67
N VAL A 15 -3.71 12.57 16.55
CA VAL A 15 -3.94 13.93 16.04
C VAL A 15 -3.47 14.94 17.09
N ASP A 16 -2.75 15.98 16.66
CA ASP A 16 -2.42 17.11 17.53
C ASP A 16 -3.72 17.77 18.03
N PRO A 17 -3.99 17.84 19.35
CA PRO A 17 -5.22 18.43 19.90
C PRO A 17 -5.42 19.91 19.53
N THR A 18 -4.35 20.61 19.19
CA THR A 18 -4.41 22.02 18.78
C THR A 18 -4.86 22.19 17.33
N PHE A 19 -4.78 21.12 16.52
CA PHE A 19 -5.12 21.15 15.11
C PHE A 19 -6.63 21.00 14.91
N LYS A 20 -7.25 22.00 14.27
CA LYS A 20 -8.69 22.01 14.02
C LYS A 20 -9.09 20.97 12.96
N PRO A 21 -10.15 20.15 13.20
CA PRO A 21 -10.67 19.24 12.19
C PRO A 21 -11.10 19.96 10.90
N ILE A 22 -10.71 19.39 9.76
CA ILE A 22 -11.02 19.94 8.44
C ILE A 22 -12.07 19.07 7.74
N LYS A 23 -13.14 19.72 7.28
CA LYS A 23 -14.14 19.13 6.39
C LYS A 23 -13.92 19.64 4.98
N GLN A 24 -13.34 18.83 4.12
CA GLN A 24 -13.12 19.22 2.74
C GLN A 24 -14.46 19.33 1.99
N LYS A 25 -14.57 20.35 1.12
CA LYS A 25 -15.75 20.55 0.27
C LYS A 25 -15.88 19.38 -0.71
N ARG A 26 -17.09 18.80 -0.79
CA ARG A 26 -17.40 17.69 -1.70
C ARG A 26 -17.08 18.07 -3.15
N ARG A 27 -16.32 17.21 -3.83
CA ARG A 27 -16.06 17.33 -5.27
C ARG A 27 -17.21 16.72 -6.09
N LYS A 28 -17.50 17.33 -7.23
CA LYS A 28 -18.42 16.80 -8.23
C LYS A 28 -17.63 15.98 -9.24
N PHE A 29 -18.10 14.78 -9.56
CA PHE A 29 -17.51 13.94 -10.61
C PHE A 29 -18.54 13.66 -11.71
N ALA A 30 -18.04 13.35 -12.90
CA ALA A 30 -18.85 12.87 -14.00
C ALA A 30 -19.58 11.56 -13.64
N PRO A 31 -20.73 11.24 -14.24
CA PRO A 31 -21.52 10.04 -13.92
C PRO A 31 -20.72 8.74 -13.98
N GLU A 32 -19.87 8.55 -15.00
CA GLU A 32 -19.01 7.37 -15.15
C GLU A 32 -18.06 7.18 -13.96
N ARG A 33 -17.48 8.28 -13.48
CA ARG A 33 -16.57 8.30 -12.34
C ARG A 33 -17.29 8.04 -11.02
N ASN A 34 -18.50 8.57 -10.86
CA ASN A 34 -19.34 8.28 -9.68
C ASN A 34 -19.69 6.79 -9.61
N LYS A 35 -19.97 6.15 -10.75
CA LYS A 35 -20.25 4.71 -10.78
C LYS A 35 -19.08 3.90 -10.22
N VAL A 36 -17.86 4.18 -10.68
CA VAL A 36 -16.64 3.53 -10.16
C VAL A 36 -16.44 3.76 -8.66
N ILE A 37 -16.71 4.97 -8.16
CA ILE A 37 -16.62 5.27 -6.73
C ILE A 37 -17.63 4.43 -5.95
N ASN A 38 -18.89 4.42 -6.37
CA ASN A 38 -19.96 3.68 -5.68
C ASN A 38 -19.68 2.18 -5.66
N ASP A 39 -19.26 1.60 -6.80
CA ASP A 39 -18.92 0.18 -6.89
C ASP A 39 -17.79 -0.19 -5.90
N GLU A 40 -16.77 0.66 -5.76
CA GLU A 40 -15.69 0.43 -4.79
C GLU A 40 -16.16 0.60 -3.35
N VAL A 41 -16.99 1.61 -3.06
CA VAL A 41 -17.56 1.83 -1.72
C VAL A 41 -18.41 0.63 -1.30
N ASP A 42 -19.26 0.11 -2.18
CA ASP A 42 -20.08 -1.07 -1.92
C ASP A 42 -19.22 -2.30 -1.66
N ASN A 43 -18.14 -2.49 -2.41
CA ASN A 43 -17.19 -3.57 -2.17
C ASN A 43 -16.48 -3.42 -0.82
N LEU A 44 -16.09 -2.20 -0.42
CA LEU A 44 -15.47 -1.93 0.87
C LEU A 44 -16.44 -2.13 2.03
N LEU A 45 -17.72 -1.80 1.86
CA LEU A 45 -18.78 -2.08 2.84
C LEU A 45 -19.03 -3.58 2.97
N LYS A 46 -19.19 -4.30 1.85
CA LYS A 46 -19.39 -5.76 1.83
C LYS A 46 -18.23 -6.52 2.48
N THR A 47 -17.00 -6.02 2.29
CA THR A 47 -15.81 -6.61 2.91
C THR A 47 -15.59 -6.19 4.36
N GLY A 48 -16.42 -5.28 4.90
CA GLY A 48 -16.31 -4.78 6.27
C GLY A 48 -15.09 -3.90 6.52
N LYS A 49 -14.45 -3.36 5.47
CA LYS A 49 -13.27 -2.49 5.59
C LYS A 49 -13.61 -1.06 5.97
N ILE A 50 -14.81 -0.61 5.61
CA ILE A 50 -15.34 0.70 5.98
C ILE A 50 -16.70 0.52 6.64
N ARG A 51 -17.11 1.53 7.39
CA ARG A 51 -18.41 1.61 8.05
C ARG A 51 -18.98 3.00 7.93
N GLU A 52 -20.30 3.11 8.03
CA GLU A 52 -20.96 4.41 8.09
C GLU A 52 -20.65 5.11 9.42
N VAL A 53 -20.43 6.42 9.37
CA VAL A 53 -20.17 7.28 10.53
C VAL A 53 -21.13 8.46 10.46
N LYS A 54 -21.88 8.68 11.54
CA LYS A 54 -22.77 9.83 11.68
C LYS A 54 -21.99 11.03 12.20
N TYR A 55 -22.24 12.20 11.61
CA TYR A 55 -21.66 13.49 12.01
C TYR A 55 -20.13 13.51 12.13
N PRO A 56 -19.38 13.25 11.03
CA PRO A 56 -17.92 13.26 11.09
C PRO A 56 -17.38 14.69 11.30
N GLU A 57 -16.37 14.81 12.15
CA GLU A 57 -15.60 16.06 12.34
C GLU A 57 -14.56 16.25 11.23
N TRP A 58 -13.99 15.15 10.74
CA TRP A 58 -13.04 15.11 9.64
C TRP A 58 -13.71 14.59 8.36
N LEU A 59 -13.52 15.29 7.23
CA LEU A 59 -14.01 14.82 5.94
C LEU A 59 -12.92 14.97 4.88
N ALA A 60 -12.48 13.85 4.33
CA ALA A 60 -11.53 13.78 3.23
C ALA A 60 -12.24 13.46 1.92
N ASN A 61 -11.81 14.10 0.83
CA ASN A 61 -12.37 13.88 -0.49
C ASN A 61 -11.86 12.59 -1.11
N VAL A 62 -12.69 12.02 -1.97
CA VAL A 62 -12.29 10.95 -2.88
C VAL A 62 -11.54 11.55 -4.07
N VAL A 63 -10.50 10.86 -4.54
CA VAL A 63 -9.74 11.19 -5.75
C VAL A 63 -9.70 9.94 -6.62
N ILE A 64 -9.99 10.10 -7.90
CA ILE A 64 -9.88 9.01 -8.87
C ILE A 64 -8.62 9.21 -9.69
N VAL A 65 -7.82 8.15 -9.81
CA VAL A 65 -6.61 8.13 -10.63
C VAL A 65 -6.69 6.97 -11.62
N GLN A 66 -6.34 7.24 -12.87
CA GLN A 66 -6.24 6.21 -13.92
C GLN A 66 -4.87 5.55 -13.83
N LYS A 67 -4.82 4.22 -13.75
CA LYS A 67 -3.57 3.46 -13.87
C LYS A 67 -3.13 3.42 -15.34
N LYS A 68 -1.84 3.13 -15.56
CA LYS A 68 -1.29 2.81 -16.89
C LYS A 68 -2.05 1.69 -17.62
N ASN A 69 -2.60 0.72 -16.88
CA ASN A 69 -3.39 -0.38 -17.43
C ASN A 69 -4.88 -0.04 -17.70
N GLY A 70 -5.23 1.25 -17.76
CA GLY A 70 -6.59 1.73 -18.05
C GLY A 70 -7.59 1.59 -16.90
N LYS A 71 -7.25 0.87 -15.82
CA LYS A 71 -8.16 0.71 -14.66
C LYS A 71 -8.14 1.94 -13.77
N TRP A 72 -9.32 2.31 -13.26
CA TRP A 72 -9.47 3.34 -12.25
C TRP A 72 -9.06 2.84 -10.85
N ARG A 73 -8.44 3.73 -10.06
CA ARG A 73 -8.20 3.60 -8.63
C ARG A 73 -8.96 4.69 -7.89
N VAL A 74 -9.68 4.29 -6.85
CA VAL A 74 -10.29 5.19 -5.88
C VAL A 74 -9.28 5.41 -4.76
N CYS A 75 -8.89 6.66 -4.54
CA CYS A 75 -7.99 7.09 -3.48
C CYS A 75 -8.73 8.08 -2.57
N ILE A 76 -8.25 8.24 -1.34
CA ILE A 76 -8.76 9.26 -0.41
C ILE A 76 -7.66 10.30 -0.21
N ASP A 77 -8.01 11.57 -0.35
CA ASP A 77 -7.10 12.70 -0.16
C ASP A 77 -6.94 13.01 1.33
N PHE A 78 -5.98 12.33 1.96
CA PHE A 78 -5.64 12.56 3.36
C PHE A 78 -4.68 13.73 3.57
N THR A 79 -4.46 14.61 2.58
CA THR A 79 -3.45 15.68 2.68
C THR A 79 -3.63 16.55 3.92
N ASP A 80 -4.84 17.01 4.20
CA ASP A 80 -5.09 17.89 5.35
C ASP A 80 -5.02 17.14 6.68
N ARG A 81 -5.51 15.89 6.70
CA ARG A 81 -5.40 15.00 7.86
C ARG A 81 -3.93 14.69 8.17
N ASN A 82 -3.10 14.47 7.15
CA ASN A 82 -1.68 14.15 7.27
C ASN A 82 -0.85 15.32 7.82
N LYS A 83 -1.30 16.57 7.65
CA LYS A 83 -0.68 17.75 8.28
C LYS A 83 -0.92 17.82 9.78
N ALA A 84 -2.03 17.25 10.26
CA ALA A 84 -2.42 17.27 11.67
C ALA A 84 -1.70 16.21 12.51
N TYR A 85 -0.99 15.27 11.86
CA TYR A 85 -0.24 14.24 12.56
C TYR A 85 1.21 14.68 12.78
N PRO A 86 1.74 14.56 14.01
CA PRO A 86 3.18 14.59 14.20
C PRO A 86 3.78 13.40 13.43
N LYS A 87 4.88 13.64 12.73
CA LYS A 87 5.63 12.56 12.08
C LYS A 87 6.27 11.71 13.18
N ASP A 88 5.90 10.45 13.23
CA ASP A 88 6.52 9.45 14.11
C ASP A 88 7.42 8.55 13.25
N PRO A 89 8.71 8.90 13.06
CA PRO A 89 9.61 8.09 12.28
C PRO A 89 9.96 6.83 13.07
N PHE A 90 9.43 5.68 12.64
CA PHE A 90 9.88 4.40 13.16
C PHE A 90 11.34 4.17 12.73
N PRO A 91 12.27 3.86 13.66
CA PRO A 91 13.66 3.66 13.33
C PRO A 91 13.81 2.37 12.52
N LEU A 92 14.15 2.50 11.24
CA LEU A 92 14.48 1.38 10.38
C LEU A 92 16.00 1.22 10.30
N PRO A 93 16.52 -0.02 10.28
CA PRO A 93 17.94 -0.27 10.09
C PRO A 93 18.43 0.26 8.75
N HIS A 94 19.69 0.65 8.68
CA HIS A 94 20.32 1.05 7.43
C HIS A 94 20.32 -0.11 6.42
N ILE A 95 20.20 0.21 5.14
CA ILE A 95 20.11 -0.81 4.09
C ILE A 95 21.33 -1.75 4.10
N ASP A 96 22.53 -1.20 4.28
CA ASP A 96 23.78 -1.97 4.30
C ASP A 96 23.82 -2.94 5.48
N ALA A 97 23.37 -2.53 6.66
CA ALA A 97 23.27 -3.43 7.82
C ALA A 97 22.32 -4.61 7.52
N MET A 98 21.26 -4.37 6.74
CA MET A 98 20.40 -5.44 6.29
C MET A 98 21.00 -6.27 5.14
N VAL A 99 21.94 -5.76 4.34
CA VAL A 99 22.68 -6.55 3.33
C VAL A 99 23.64 -7.49 4.02
N ASP A 100 24.45 -6.95 4.92
CA ASP A 100 25.52 -7.67 5.59
C ASP A 100 24.93 -8.80 6.45
N ALA A 101 23.80 -8.54 7.12
CA ALA A 101 23.06 -9.58 7.86
C ALA A 101 22.56 -10.73 6.96
N THR A 102 22.37 -10.49 5.66
CA THR A 102 21.94 -11.52 4.70
C THR A 102 23.10 -12.18 3.96
N ALA A 103 24.33 -11.64 4.07
CA ALA A 103 25.50 -12.23 3.43
C ALA A 103 25.80 -13.63 4.01
N GLY A 104 26.31 -14.54 3.17
CA GLY A 104 26.67 -15.90 3.57
C GLY A 104 25.50 -16.89 3.71
N HIS A 105 24.26 -16.47 3.48
CA HIS A 105 23.11 -17.36 3.42
C HIS A 105 22.95 -17.93 2.00
N GLU A 106 22.79 -19.25 1.88
CA GLU A 106 22.64 -19.94 0.58
C GLU A 106 21.29 -19.67 -0.10
N LEU A 107 20.28 -19.26 0.66
CA LEU A 107 18.94 -18.99 0.16
C LEU A 107 18.35 -17.73 0.80
N LEU A 108 17.79 -16.86 -0.04
CA LEU A 108 17.06 -15.68 0.38
C LEU A 108 15.66 -15.68 -0.23
N THR A 109 14.63 -15.56 0.62
CA THR A 109 13.22 -15.47 0.18
C THR A 109 12.68 -14.07 0.43
N VAL A 110 12.35 -13.34 -0.63
CA VAL A 110 11.72 -12.01 -0.52
C VAL A 110 10.21 -12.12 -0.65
N ARG A 111 9.48 -11.70 0.38
CA ARG A 111 8.02 -11.60 0.32
C ARG A 111 7.60 -10.20 -0.11
N VAL A 112 7.37 -10.02 -1.41
CA VAL A 112 6.87 -8.75 -1.95
C VAL A 112 5.36 -8.69 -1.82
N LYS A 113 4.83 -7.72 -1.04
CA LYS A 113 3.38 -7.49 -0.93
C LYS A 113 2.93 -6.45 -1.94
N ILE A 114 2.51 -6.90 -3.13
CA ILE A 114 1.96 -6.02 -4.16
C ILE A 114 0.52 -5.64 -3.77
N HIS A 115 0.31 -4.42 -3.28
CA HIS A 115 -1.04 -3.89 -3.08
C HIS A 115 -1.64 -3.43 -4.41
N ASN A 116 -2.16 -4.37 -5.20
CA ASN A 116 -3.15 -4.08 -6.24
C ASN A 116 -3.99 -5.31 -6.60
N ARG A 117 -5.20 -5.34 -5.99
CA ARG A 117 -6.35 -6.21 -6.24
C ARG A 117 -6.24 -7.66 -5.79
N THR A 118 -7.30 -8.06 -5.10
CA THR A 118 -7.83 -9.40 -4.95
C THR A 118 -8.02 -10.04 -6.33
N THR A 119 -7.16 -10.99 -6.66
CA THR A 119 -7.54 -12.18 -7.42
C THR A 119 -6.93 -13.34 -6.64
N THR A 120 -7.79 -14.27 -6.26
CA THR A 120 -7.42 -15.64 -5.87
C THR A 120 -6.41 -16.19 -6.86
N ASP A 121 -5.15 -16.30 -6.45
CA ASP A 121 -4.39 -17.53 -6.66
C ASP A 121 -3.10 -17.53 -5.84
N TYR A 122 -2.89 -18.65 -5.16
CA TYR A 122 -1.60 -19.02 -4.63
C TYR A 122 -0.62 -19.24 -5.81
N ASN A 123 0.67 -19.02 -5.54
CA ASN A 123 1.85 -19.46 -6.31
C ASN A 123 2.53 -18.51 -7.32
N ARG A 124 3.63 -17.95 -6.82
CA ARG A 124 5.00 -17.89 -7.37
C ARG A 124 5.36 -16.77 -8.37
N LYS A 125 6.24 -15.88 -7.92
CA LYS A 125 7.36 -15.38 -8.73
C LYS A 125 8.66 -15.91 -8.10
N LEU A 126 9.39 -16.72 -8.85
CA LEU A 126 10.68 -17.31 -8.51
C LEU A 126 11.77 -16.41 -9.11
N ILE A 127 12.74 -15.97 -8.32
CA ILE A 127 13.98 -15.37 -8.83
C ILE A 127 15.08 -16.38 -8.52
N ILE A 128 15.67 -16.98 -9.56
CA ILE A 128 16.82 -17.88 -9.45
C ILE A 128 18.07 -17.01 -9.64
N ILE A 129 18.93 -16.94 -8.62
CA ILE A 129 20.29 -16.44 -8.76
C ILE A 129 21.19 -17.69 -8.82
N SER A 130 21.84 -17.91 -9.96
CA SER A 130 22.68 -19.08 -10.20
C SER A 130 24.08 -18.93 -9.58
N ASN A 131 24.77 -20.06 -9.40
CA ASN A 131 26.05 -20.22 -8.69
C ASN A 131 27.25 -19.44 -9.25
N ASN A 132 27.11 -18.67 -10.34
CA ASN A 132 28.19 -17.86 -10.94
C ASN A 132 27.86 -16.36 -11.06
N CYS A 133 26.82 -15.87 -10.37
CA CYS A 133 26.58 -14.43 -10.27
C CYS A 133 27.50 -13.82 -9.19
N PRO A 134 28.33 -12.79 -9.49
CA PRO A 134 29.03 -12.05 -8.44
C PRO A 134 27.98 -11.41 -7.50
N PRO A 135 28.22 -11.37 -6.17
CA PRO A 135 27.20 -10.93 -5.22
C PRO A 135 26.73 -9.50 -5.52
N LEU A 136 25.47 -9.37 -5.90
CA LEU A 136 24.79 -8.09 -6.16
C LEU A 136 24.61 -7.29 -4.86
N ARG A 137 24.70 -5.95 -4.92
CA ARG A 137 24.41 -5.08 -3.77
C ARG A 137 22.89 -4.85 -3.64
N LYS A 138 22.35 -4.68 -2.41
CA LYS A 138 20.88 -4.56 -2.22
C LYS A 138 20.22 -3.47 -3.03
N SER A 139 20.86 -2.32 -3.16
CA SER A 139 20.31 -1.19 -3.90
C SER A 139 20.05 -1.53 -5.37
N GLU A 140 20.86 -2.42 -5.96
CA GLU A 140 20.71 -2.90 -7.34
C GLU A 140 19.52 -3.86 -7.46
N ILE A 141 19.34 -4.75 -6.48
CA ILE A 141 18.21 -5.70 -6.42
C ILE A 141 16.87 -4.96 -6.19
N GLU A 142 16.85 -3.98 -5.30
CA GLU A 142 15.65 -3.17 -5.02
C GLU A 142 15.29 -2.24 -6.20
N TYR A 143 16.29 -1.76 -6.96
CA TYR A 143 16.10 -0.98 -8.18
C TYR A 143 15.50 -1.82 -9.34
N TYR A 144 15.99 -3.04 -9.58
CA TYR A 144 15.41 -3.94 -10.59
C TYR A 144 13.99 -4.42 -10.24
N ALA A 145 13.69 -4.59 -8.95
CA ALA A 145 12.34 -4.92 -8.46
C ALA A 145 11.34 -3.75 -8.56
N MET A 146 11.82 -2.50 -8.62
CA MET A 146 10.98 -1.31 -8.81
C MET A 146 10.57 -1.04 -10.26
N LEU A 147 11.30 -1.56 -11.27
CA LEU A 147 11.13 -1.18 -12.69
C LEU A 147 10.14 -2.03 -13.50
N VAL A 148 9.87 -3.30 -13.16
CA VAL A 148 9.18 -4.20 -14.09
C VAL A 148 8.15 -5.13 -13.44
N GLU A 149 6.94 -5.15 -13.99
CA GLU A 149 6.02 -6.29 -13.98
C GLU A 149 6.69 -7.47 -14.73
N VAL A 150 7.68 -8.15 -14.15
CA VAL A 150 8.38 -9.23 -14.90
C VAL A 150 7.55 -10.51 -14.85
N HIS A 151 7.03 -10.91 -16.01
CA HIS A 151 6.63 -12.27 -16.36
C HIS A 151 7.90 -13.11 -16.58
N HIS A 152 7.96 -14.33 -16.03
CA HIS A 152 9.00 -15.30 -16.38
C HIS A 152 8.42 -16.31 -17.38
N TYR A 153 9.13 -16.54 -18.49
CA TYR A 153 8.94 -17.68 -19.38
C TYR A 153 10.22 -18.54 -19.33
N ASN A 154 10.03 -19.86 -19.29
CA ASN A 154 11.09 -20.87 -19.32
C ASN A 154 11.63 -21.03 -20.75
N GLU A 155 12.93 -21.28 -20.87
CA GLU A 155 13.49 -22.57 -21.30
C GLU A 155 14.71 -22.89 -20.44
#